data_AF-A0AAV5X564-F1
#
_entry.id   AF-A0AAV5X564-F1
#
_cell.length_a   1.000
_cell.length_b   1.000
_cell.length_c   1.000
_cell.angle_alpha   90.00
_cell.angle_beta   90.00
_cell.angle_gamma   90.00
#
_symmetry.space_group_name_H-M   'P 1'
#
loop_
_entity.id
_entity.type
_entity.pdbx_description
1 polymer ?
#
loop_
_entity_poly.entity_id
_entity_poly.type
_entity_poly.pdbx_seq_one_letter_code
_entity_poly.pdbx_strand_id
1 'polypeptide(L)'
;FRGTTTTANRSWDGEITHTECHGNEGEGHQPRFLLLNRMRNGRKIVYRAIDNPVDGIETNPNMDLSGYLLACIHRRKLIYIKAAREVSARVIPQNIIALTSPHAMGVYANDESPLIYFVSHRNQLSVLNTATMEIHAYKLSIGAYQGILTTIVGVHGSKMTMMAWAEEGIYRCTADCPVS
;
A
#
# COMPACT_ATOMS: atom_id res chain seq x y z
N PHE A 1 11.94 -5.24 16.31
CA PHE A 1 12.15 -6.41 15.43
C PHE A 1 11.06 -6.38 14.35
N ARG A 2 11.39 -6.71 13.10
CA ARG A 2 10.45 -6.74 11.96
C ARG A 2 9.69 -8.07 11.96
N GLY A 3 8.37 -8.04 12.04
CA GLY A 3 7.53 -9.24 11.95
C GLY A 3 6.71 -9.26 10.67
N THR A 4 7.29 -9.72 9.55
CA THR A 4 6.44 -10.20 8.45
C THR A 4 5.89 -11.56 8.87
N THR A 5 4.63 -11.63 9.29
CA THR A 5 4.00 -12.92 9.57
C THR A 5 3.62 -13.54 8.24
N THR A 6 4.44 -14.48 7.78
CA THR A 6 4.11 -15.28 6.60
C THR A 6 3.43 -16.55 7.08
N THR A 7 2.12 -16.64 6.88
CA THR A 7 1.39 -17.89 7.13
C THR A 7 1.40 -18.69 5.84
N ALA A 8 2.08 -19.83 5.84
CA ALA A 8 2.03 -20.78 4.73
C ALA A 8 0.70 -21.53 4.82
N ASN A 9 -0.22 -21.23 3.92
CA ASN A 9 -1.45 -22.00 3.76
C ASN A 9 -1.23 -22.98 2.60
N ARG A 10 -1.64 -24.24 2.78
CA ARG A 10 -1.68 -25.21 1.70
C ARG A 10 -3.04 -25.07 1.01
N SER A 11 -3.07 -24.71 -0.27
CA SER A 11 -4.33 -24.70 -1.01
C SER A 11 -4.81 -26.13 -1.27
N TRP A 12 -6.10 -26.28 -1.54
CA TRP A 12 -6.76 -27.56 -1.79
C TRP A 12 -6.18 -28.35 -2.97
N ASP A 13 -5.50 -27.67 -3.91
CA ASP A 13 -4.93 -28.29 -5.12
C ASP A 13 -3.46 -28.73 -4.94
N GLY A 14 -2.94 -28.69 -3.70
CA GLY A 14 -1.57 -29.08 -3.38
C GLY A 14 -0.52 -27.97 -3.60
N GLU A 15 -0.94 -26.75 -3.94
CA GLU A 15 -0.07 -25.59 -4.14
C GLU A 15 0.24 -24.88 -2.80
N ILE A 16 1.51 -24.52 -2.58
CA ILE A 16 1.90 -23.78 -1.37
C ILE A 16 1.59 -22.30 -1.61
N THR A 17 0.57 -21.78 -0.95
CA THR A 17 0.24 -20.36 -0.93
C THR A 17 0.87 -19.70 0.29
N HIS A 18 1.75 -18.73 0.08
CA HIS A 18 2.19 -17.86 1.16
C HIS A 18 1.22 -16.70 1.28
N THR A 19 0.48 -16.65 2.37
CA THR A 19 -0.24 -15.44 2.79
C THR A 19 0.76 -14.57 3.53
N GLU A 20 1.22 -13.51 2.88
CA GLU A 20 2.13 -12.54 3.50
C GLU A 20 1.31 -11.48 4.24
N CYS A 21 1.34 -11.54 5.57
CA CYS A 21 0.80 -10.48 6.43
C CYS A 21 1.94 -9.53 6.79
N HIS A 22 1.96 -8.35 6.19
CA HIS A 22 2.90 -7.30 6.57
C HIS A 22 2.37 -6.55 7.81
N GLY A 23 2.76 -7.02 9.00
CA GLY A 23 2.52 -6.33 10.27
C GLY A 23 3.77 -5.60 10.75
N ASN A 24 3.61 -4.38 11.27
CA ASN A 24 4.59 -3.83 12.20
C ASN A 24 4.08 -4.16 13.60
N GLU A 25 4.74 -5.08 14.31
CA GLU A 25 4.54 -5.22 15.75
C GLU A 25 5.18 -4.02 16.46
N GLY A 26 4.39 -2.96 16.58
CA GLY A 26 4.56 -1.88 17.53
C GLY A 26 3.19 -1.64 18.17
N GLU A 27 3.16 -1.45 19.49
CA GLU A 27 1.95 -1.29 20.30
C GLU A 27 0.94 -0.34 19.61
N GLY A 28 -0.26 -0.85 19.31
CA GLY A 28 -1.37 -0.06 18.79
C GLY A 28 -1.58 -0.07 17.26
N HIS A 29 -0.75 -0.75 16.47
CA HIS A 29 -0.93 -0.80 15.02
C HIS A 29 -1.69 -2.06 14.57
N GLN A 30 -2.94 -1.92 14.11
CA GLN A 30 -3.56 -3.00 13.34
C GLN A 30 -2.85 -3.16 11.99
N PRO A 31 -2.38 -4.36 11.63
CA PRO A 31 -1.78 -4.62 10.33
C PRO A 31 -2.81 -4.36 9.23
N ARG A 32 -2.44 -3.62 8.19
CA ARG A 32 -3.17 -3.71 6.92
C ARG A 32 -2.77 -5.03 6.28
N PHE A 33 -3.63 -6.04 6.44
CA PHE A 33 -3.48 -7.33 5.78
C PHE A 33 -3.79 -7.16 4.30
N LEU A 34 -2.75 -6.95 3.48
CA LEU A 34 -2.89 -7.25 2.06
C LEU A 34 -2.85 -8.77 1.93
N LEU A 35 -4.01 -9.38 1.83
CA LEU A 35 -4.11 -10.82 1.66
C LEU A 35 -3.85 -11.16 0.19
N LEU A 36 -2.60 -11.54 -0.08
CA LEU A 36 -2.18 -12.02 -1.39
C LEU A 36 -1.73 -13.48 -1.29
N ASN A 37 -2.04 -14.24 -2.33
CA ASN A 37 -1.38 -15.51 -2.59
C ASN A 37 -0.13 -15.25 -3.41
N ARG A 38 1.03 -15.53 -2.81
CA ARG A 38 2.31 -15.58 -3.51
C ARG A 38 2.65 -17.03 -3.85
N MET A 39 2.81 -17.33 -5.13
CA MET A 39 3.11 -18.67 -5.64
C MET A 39 4.35 -18.65 -6.53
N ARG A 40 5.07 -19.77 -6.58
CA ARG A 40 6.22 -19.94 -7.48
C ARG A 40 5.81 -20.80 -8.67
N ASN A 41 5.72 -20.18 -9.85
CA ASN A 41 5.46 -20.88 -11.10
C ASN A 41 6.78 -21.04 -11.89
N GLY A 42 7.48 -22.14 -11.65
CA GLY A 42 8.81 -22.40 -12.20
C GLY A 42 9.86 -21.37 -11.74
N ARG A 43 10.33 -20.53 -12.67
CA ARG A 43 11.29 -19.44 -12.41
C ARG A 43 10.62 -18.10 -12.10
N LYS A 44 9.29 -18.01 -12.09
CA LYS A 44 8.54 -16.78 -11.83
C LYS A 44 7.84 -16.83 -10.47
N ILE A 45 7.57 -15.66 -9.90
CA ILE A 45 6.67 -15.49 -8.76
C ILE A 45 5.35 -14.92 -9.29
N VAL A 46 4.22 -15.43 -8.81
CA VAL A 46 2.89 -14.92 -9.17
C VAL A 46 2.24 -14.37 -7.91
N TYR A 47 1.79 -13.13 -7.96
CA TYR A 47 1.00 -12.48 -6.92
C TYR A 47 -0.46 -12.44 -7.34
N ARG A 48 -1.38 -12.95 -6.52
CA ARG A 48 -2.82 -12.89 -6.75
C ARG A 48 -3.52 -12.31 -5.53
N ALA A 49 -4.53 -11.48 -5.74
CA ALA A 49 -5.42 -11.09 -4.66
C ALA A 49 -6.29 -12.30 -4.26
N ILE A 50 -6.54 -12.50 -2.97
CA ILE A 50 -7.32 -13.67 -2.51
C ILE A 50 -8.76 -13.65 -3.05
N ASP A 51 -9.35 -12.47 -3.20
CA ASP A 51 -10.69 -12.26 -3.75
C ASP A 51 -10.76 -12.34 -5.29
N ASN A 52 -9.60 -12.36 -5.96
CA ASN A 52 -9.50 -12.59 -7.40
C ASN A 52 -8.36 -13.58 -7.72
N PRO A 53 -8.57 -14.89 -7.49
CA PRO A 53 -7.53 -15.92 -7.62
C PRO A 53 -7.19 -16.27 -9.07
N VAL A 54 -7.90 -15.72 -10.05
CA VAL A 54 -7.75 -16.04 -11.48
C VAL A 54 -6.81 -15.05 -12.18
N ASP A 55 -6.75 -13.81 -11.72
CA ASP A 55 -5.88 -12.78 -12.31
C ASP A 55 -4.63 -12.54 -11.45
N GLY A 56 -3.48 -12.99 -11.96
CA GLY A 56 -2.19 -12.89 -11.27
C GLY A 56 -1.19 -11.99 -11.98
N ILE A 57 -0.36 -11.30 -11.19
CA ILE A 57 0.76 -10.52 -11.70
C ILE A 57 2.03 -11.35 -11.54
N GLU A 58 2.65 -11.68 -12.68
CA GLU A 58 3.91 -12.40 -12.70
C GLU A 58 5.10 -11.44 -12.52
N THR A 59 6.06 -11.85 -11.69
CA THR A 59 7.31 -11.14 -11.45
C THR A 59 8.51 -12.09 -11.45
N ASN A 60 9.69 -11.53 -11.67
CA ASN A 60 10.97 -12.23 -11.59
C ASN A 60 11.46 -12.26 -10.12
N PRO A 61 11.81 -13.44 -9.58
CA PRO A 61 12.35 -13.59 -8.23
C PRO A 61 13.68 -12.86 -7.98
N ASN A 62 14.41 -12.49 -9.03
CA ASN A 62 15.74 -11.88 -8.92
C ASN A 62 15.69 -10.35 -8.76
N MET A 63 14.51 -9.75 -8.58
CA MET A 63 14.40 -8.32 -8.35
C MET A 63 14.75 -7.98 -6.89
N ASP A 64 15.73 -7.08 -6.73
CA ASP A 64 16.07 -6.56 -5.41
C ASP A 64 14.99 -5.57 -4.94
N LEU A 65 14.05 -6.09 -4.16
CA LEU A 65 13.03 -5.32 -3.46
C LEU A 65 13.35 -5.21 -1.96
N SER A 66 14.62 -5.33 -1.58
CA SER A 66 15.04 -5.33 -0.18
C SER A 66 14.63 -4.05 0.55
N GLY A 67 13.83 -4.23 1.60
CA GLY A 67 13.30 -3.15 2.43
C GLY A 67 12.09 -2.42 1.84
N TYR A 68 11.57 -2.86 0.69
CA TYR A 68 10.23 -2.48 0.26
C TYR A 68 9.19 -3.43 0.85
N LEU A 69 7.99 -2.90 1.09
CA LEU A 69 6.81 -3.65 1.48
C LEU A 69 5.79 -3.59 0.34
N LEU A 70 5.14 -4.71 0.05
CA LEU A 70 4.06 -4.72 -0.93
C LEU A 70 2.83 -4.05 -0.30
N ALA A 71 2.42 -2.92 -0.88
CA ALA A 71 1.37 -2.07 -0.33
C ALA A 71 -0.02 -2.39 -0.92
N CYS A 72 -0.11 -2.57 -2.24
CA CYS A 72 -1.34 -2.97 -2.92
C CYS A 72 -1.06 -3.52 -4.33
N ILE A 73 -2.11 -4.10 -4.92
CA ILE A 73 -2.23 -4.28 -6.36
C ILE A 73 -3.10 -3.13 -6.89
N HIS A 74 -2.69 -2.51 -7.99
CA HIS A 74 -3.43 -1.43 -8.63
C HIS A 74 -3.28 -1.51 -10.14
N ARG A 75 -4.40 -1.69 -10.86
CA ARG A 75 -4.45 -1.74 -12.34
C ARG A 75 -3.39 -2.66 -12.95
N ARG A 76 -3.35 -3.90 -12.47
CA ARG A 76 -2.38 -4.95 -12.83
C ARG A 76 -0.92 -4.61 -12.52
N LYS A 77 -0.66 -3.64 -11.64
CA LYS A 77 0.67 -3.31 -11.13
C LYS A 77 0.80 -3.63 -9.65
N LEU A 78 1.97 -4.12 -9.24
CA LEU A 78 2.32 -4.28 -7.84
C LEU A 78 2.94 -2.99 -7.33
N ILE A 79 2.40 -2.46 -6.24
CA ILE A 79 2.85 -1.22 -5.65
C ILE A 79 3.66 -1.54 -4.41
N TYR A 80 4.96 -1.31 -4.47
CA TYR A 80 5.89 -1.49 -3.36
C TYR A 80 6.19 -0.14 -2.73
N ILE A 81 6.26 -0.07 -1.40
CA ILE A 81 6.60 1.17 -0.68
C ILE A 81 7.75 0.94 0.30
N LYS A 82 8.65 1.92 0.39
CA LYS A 82 9.77 1.93 1.32
C LYS A 82 9.87 3.28 2.03
N ALA A 83 10.26 3.26 3.30
CA ALA A 83 10.56 4.48 4.03
C ALA A 83 11.85 5.12 3.49
N ALA A 84 11.81 6.39 3.10
CA ALA A 84 12.97 7.18 2.65
C ALA A 84 12.74 8.67 2.90
N ARG A 85 13.78 9.51 2.89
CA ARG A 85 13.65 10.95 3.18
C ARG A 85 12.78 11.73 2.21
N GLU A 86 12.62 11.23 0.99
CA GLU A 86 11.92 11.91 -0.09
C GLU A 86 10.81 11.03 -0.65
N VAL A 87 9.76 11.69 -1.13
CA VAL A 87 8.70 11.05 -1.88
C VAL A 87 9.19 10.88 -3.32
N SER A 88 9.20 9.65 -3.81
CA SER A 88 9.55 9.35 -5.20
C SER A 88 8.79 8.13 -5.67
N ALA A 89 8.64 8.01 -6.99
CA ALA A 89 8.08 6.83 -7.64
C ALA A 89 8.94 6.48 -8.84
N ARG A 90 9.13 5.18 -9.07
CA ARG A 90 9.78 4.69 -10.28
C ARG A 90 9.14 3.38 -10.73
N VAL A 91 9.09 3.20 -12.04
CA VAL A 91 8.74 1.92 -12.63
C VAL A 91 9.92 0.98 -12.49
N ILE A 92 9.68 -0.18 -11.92
CA ILE A 92 10.56 -1.34 -12.01
C ILE A 92 9.97 -2.24 -13.10
N PRO A 93 10.79 -2.88 -13.96
CA PRO A 93 10.29 -3.79 -14.98
C PRO A 93 9.27 -4.80 -14.43
N GLN A 94 8.37 -5.27 -15.32
CA GLN A 94 7.35 -6.29 -15.01
C GLN A 94 6.22 -5.80 -14.08
N ASN A 95 5.63 -4.64 -14.41
CA ASN A 95 4.44 -4.11 -13.75
C ASN A 95 4.62 -3.78 -12.26
N ILE A 96 5.82 -3.37 -11.85
CA ILE A 96 6.08 -2.95 -10.47
C ILE A 96 6.26 -1.43 -10.44
N ILE A 97 5.62 -0.78 -9.47
CA ILE A 97 5.92 0.59 -9.11
C ILE A 97 6.52 0.58 -7.71
N ALA A 98 7.73 1.11 -7.59
CA ALA A 98 8.40 1.33 -6.32
C ALA A 98 8.18 2.78 -5.88
N LEU A 99 7.60 2.93 -4.69
CA LEU A 99 7.32 4.18 -4.01
C LEU A 99 8.28 4.35 -2.83
N THR A 100 8.73 5.58 -2.62
CA THR A 100 9.34 5.98 -1.37
C THR A 100 8.54 7.09 -0.70
N SER A 101 8.56 7.11 0.63
CA SER A 101 7.92 8.16 1.43
C SER A 101 8.66 8.31 2.76
N PRO A 102 8.76 9.52 3.34
CA PRO A 102 9.25 9.75 4.70
C PRO A 102 8.66 8.78 5.71
N HIS A 103 7.38 8.44 5.54
CA HIS A 103 6.68 7.48 6.39
C HIS A 103 5.87 6.59 5.46
N ALA A 104 6.40 5.39 5.22
CA ALA A 104 5.76 4.38 4.39
C ALA A 104 4.58 3.75 5.12
N MET A 105 3.48 4.48 5.25
CA MET A 105 2.27 4.02 5.93
C MET A 105 1.04 4.23 5.05
N GLY A 106 0.33 3.15 4.79
CA GLY A 106 -1.02 3.14 4.23
C GLY A 106 -1.16 3.79 2.85
N VAL A 107 -1.15 2.95 1.81
CA VAL A 107 -1.55 3.34 0.46
C VAL A 107 -3.05 3.08 0.28
N TYR A 108 -3.76 4.02 -0.34
CA TYR A 108 -5.11 3.82 -0.87
C TYR A 108 -5.07 3.89 -2.39
N ALA A 109 -5.66 2.90 -3.03
CA ALA A 109 -5.84 2.85 -4.47
C ALA A 109 -7.21 2.22 -4.74
N ASN A 110 -7.87 2.67 -5.81
CA ASN A 110 -9.01 2.00 -6.40
C ASN A 110 -8.72 1.80 -7.89
N ASP A 111 -9.27 0.76 -8.51
CA ASP A 111 -8.92 0.45 -9.91
C ASP A 111 -9.67 1.33 -10.93
N GLU A 112 -10.65 2.11 -10.49
CA GLU A 112 -11.41 3.05 -11.33
C GLU A 112 -10.61 4.31 -11.69
N SER A 113 -9.63 4.68 -10.85
CA SER A 113 -8.76 5.85 -11.03
C SER A 113 -7.32 5.44 -11.37
N PRO A 114 -6.50 6.25 -12.08
CA PRO A 114 -5.04 6.01 -12.14
C PRO A 114 -4.31 6.42 -10.86
N LEU A 115 -5.01 7.01 -9.89
CA LEU A 115 -4.41 7.69 -8.75
C LEU A 115 -4.19 6.75 -7.57
N ILE A 116 -3.01 6.88 -6.97
CA ILE A 116 -2.63 6.26 -5.71
C ILE A 116 -2.42 7.35 -4.68
N TYR A 117 -3.05 7.21 -3.52
CA TYR A 117 -3.01 8.18 -2.45
C TYR A 117 -2.26 7.60 -1.24
N PHE A 118 -1.41 8.41 -0.61
CA PHE A 118 -0.70 8.01 0.61
C PHE A 118 -0.42 9.24 1.47
N VAL A 119 -0.48 9.06 2.79
CA VAL A 119 -0.39 10.15 3.77
C VAL A 119 0.83 9.95 4.64
N SER A 120 1.61 11.01 4.81
CA SER A 120 2.70 11.01 5.78
C SER A 120 2.24 11.58 7.14
N HIS A 121 2.96 11.24 8.21
CA HIS A 121 2.79 11.74 9.59
C HIS A 121 2.74 13.28 9.76
N ARG A 122 3.03 14.07 8.71
CA ARG A 122 2.98 15.55 8.72
C ARG A 122 1.71 16.10 8.08
N ASN A 123 0.65 15.29 8.01
CA ASN A 123 -0.60 15.64 7.34
C ASN A 123 -0.37 16.08 5.89
N GLN A 124 0.59 15.45 5.22
CA GLN A 124 0.85 15.68 3.80
C GLN A 124 0.29 14.51 3.03
N LEU A 125 -0.70 14.81 2.18
CA LEU A 125 -1.18 13.91 1.15
C LEU A 125 -0.18 13.92 0.01
N SER A 126 0.21 12.74 -0.45
CA SER A 126 0.90 12.57 -1.72
C SER A 126 0.02 11.74 -2.64
N VAL A 127 -0.07 12.16 -3.90
CA VAL A 127 -0.87 11.50 -4.93
C VAL A 127 0.04 11.19 -6.10
N LEU A 128 0.19 9.90 -6.42
CA LEU A 128 0.85 9.44 -7.63
C LEU A 128 -0.20 9.17 -8.70
N ASN A 129 -0.02 9.72 -9.89
CA ASN A 129 -0.72 9.26 -11.08
C ASN A 129 0.08 8.13 -11.73
N THR A 130 -0.44 6.90 -11.73
CA THR A 130 0.28 5.73 -12.27
C THR A 130 0.29 5.62 -13.79
N ALA A 131 -0.43 6.51 -14.49
CA ALA A 131 -0.38 6.62 -15.95
C ALA A 131 0.71 7.60 -16.40
N THR A 132 0.85 8.74 -15.71
CA THR A 132 1.85 9.78 -16.07
C THR A 132 3.13 9.68 -15.24
N MET A 133 3.11 8.95 -14.12
CA MET A 133 4.15 8.88 -13.10
C MET A 133 4.42 10.19 -12.34
N GLU A 134 3.55 11.19 -12.48
CA GLU A 134 3.65 12.45 -11.75
C GLU A 134 3.19 12.30 -10.30
N ILE A 135 3.90 12.98 -9.39
CA ILE A 135 3.58 13.02 -7.97
C ILE A 135 3.27 14.45 -7.55
N HIS A 136 2.13 14.62 -6.92
CA HIS A 136 1.76 15.88 -6.29
C HIS A 136 1.65 15.71 -4.78
N ALA A 137 2.09 16.73 -4.07
CA ALA A 137 2.06 16.79 -2.62
C ALA A 137 1.17 17.94 -2.17
N TYR A 138 0.26 17.66 -1.25
CA TYR A 138 -0.69 18.63 -0.71
C TYR A 138 -0.63 18.61 0.81
N LYS A 139 -0.61 19.79 1.41
CA LYS A 139 -0.79 19.92 2.85
C LYS A 139 -2.28 19.76 3.16
N LEU A 140 -2.62 18.77 3.96
CA LEU A 140 -3.99 18.56 4.41
C LEU A 140 -4.29 19.48 5.59
N SER A 141 -5.44 20.13 5.52
CA SER A 141 -6.02 20.87 6.65
C SER A 141 -6.87 19.90 7.47
N ILE A 142 -6.20 18.99 8.18
CA ILE A 142 -6.85 18.09 9.13
C ILE A 142 -6.89 18.83 10.47
N GLY A 143 -8.08 19.05 11.03
CA GLY A 143 -8.23 19.77 12.30
C GLY A 143 -7.35 19.15 13.40
N ALA A 144 -6.59 19.98 14.12
CA ALA A 144 -5.85 19.81 15.39
C ALA A 144 -5.19 18.47 15.79
N TYR A 145 -5.12 17.45 14.93
CA TYR A 145 -4.61 16.13 15.28
C TYR A 145 -3.13 16.02 14.92
N GLN A 146 -2.28 16.64 15.74
CA GLN A 146 -0.83 16.49 15.65
C GLN A 146 -0.40 15.15 16.27
N GLY A 147 0.45 14.39 15.58
CA GLY A 147 0.99 13.11 16.07
C GLY A 147 0.19 11.87 15.69
N ILE A 148 -0.91 12.01 14.94
CA ILE A 148 -1.79 10.89 14.60
C ILE A 148 -1.30 10.13 13.37
N LEU A 149 -1.15 8.80 13.52
CA LEU A 149 -1.08 7.91 12.38
C LEU A 149 -2.37 8.07 11.56
N THR A 150 -2.26 8.44 10.29
CA THR A 150 -3.44 8.63 9.44
C THR A 150 -3.33 7.78 8.20
N THR A 151 -4.42 7.13 7.81
CA THR A 151 -4.50 6.38 6.56
C THR A 151 -5.76 6.74 5.80
N ILE A 152 -5.70 6.62 4.48
CA ILE A 152 -6.85 6.85 3.61
C ILE A 152 -7.60 5.53 3.46
N VAL A 153 -8.93 5.60 3.60
CA VAL A 153 -9.82 4.45 3.42
C VAL A 153 -10.82 4.64 2.29
N GLY A 154 -10.94 5.85 1.76
CA GLY A 154 -11.80 6.13 0.62
C GLY A 154 -11.57 7.52 0.04
N VAL A 155 -11.75 7.64 -1.27
CA VAL A 155 -11.85 8.93 -1.98
C VAL A 155 -13.12 8.86 -2.82
N HIS A 156 -13.97 9.87 -2.70
CA HIS A 156 -15.24 9.96 -3.43
C HIS A 156 -15.48 11.42 -3.84
N GLY A 157 -15.44 11.69 -5.14
CA GLY A 157 -15.44 13.06 -5.65
C GLY A 157 -14.32 13.89 -5.01
N SER A 158 -14.63 15.13 -4.61
CA SER A 158 -13.68 16.05 -3.99
C SER A 158 -13.42 15.80 -2.50
N LYS A 159 -13.80 14.62 -1.96
CA LYS A 159 -13.68 14.30 -0.53
C LYS A 159 -12.90 13.02 -0.31
N MET A 160 -12.09 13.04 0.74
CA MET A 160 -11.30 11.91 1.23
C MET A 160 -11.76 11.52 2.62
N THR A 161 -11.93 10.22 2.85
CA THR A 161 -12.18 9.64 4.18
C THR A 161 -10.90 9.03 4.71
N MET A 162 -10.55 9.40 5.94
CA MET A 162 -9.33 8.99 6.61
C MET A 162 -9.66 8.33 7.94
N MET A 163 -8.84 7.35 8.34
CA MET A 163 -8.81 6.85 9.71
C MET A 163 -7.55 7.36 10.39
N ALA A 164 -7.73 7.87 11.59
CA ALA A 164 -6.75 8.56 12.41
C ALA A 164 -6.65 7.81 13.75
N TRP A 165 -5.47 7.33 14.12
CA TRP A 165 -5.22 6.66 15.41
C TRP A 165 -4.57 7.63 16.40
N ALA A 166 -5.27 7.90 17.50
CA ALA A 166 -4.76 8.63 18.65
C ALA A 166 -4.60 7.70 19.85
N GLU A 167 -3.95 8.17 20.91
CA GLU A 167 -3.88 7.45 22.20
C GLU A 167 -5.26 7.10 22.74
N GLU A 168 -6.25 7.97 22.52
CA GLU A 168 -7.63 7.82 22.99
C GLU A 168 -8.50 6.89 22.11
N GLY A 169 -8.03 6.51 20.92
CA GLY A 169 -8.77 5.60 20.03
C GLY A 169 -8.62 5.86 18.53
N ILE A 170 -9.52 5.24 17.75
CA ILE A 170 -9.58 5.36 16.29
C ILE A 170 -10.69 6.33 15.91
N TYR A 171 -10.32 7.37 15.18
CA TYR A 171 -11.22 8.41 14.71
C TYR A 171 -11.35 8.35 13.19
N ARG A 172 -12.56 8.60 12.69
CA ARG A 172 -12.81 8.81 11.27
C ARG A 172 -12.94 10.30 11.01
N CYS A 173 -12.18 10.82 10.07
CA CYS A 173 -12.28 12.20 9.64
C CYS A 173 -12.37 12.30 8.12
N THR A 174 -12.79 13.46 7.63
CA THR A 174 -12.83 13.77 6.21
C THR A 174 -11.96 14.98 5.91
N ALA A 175 -11.37 15.00 4.71
CA ALA A 175 -10.59 16.11 4.20
C ALA A 175 -10.96 16.37 2.74
N ASP A 176 -10.71 17.58 2.25
CA ASP A 176 -10.82 17.87 0.82
C ASP A 176 -9.76 17.10 0.04
N CYS A 177 -10.18 16.50 -1.06
CA CYS A 177 -9.29 15.86 -2.02
C CYS A 177 -8.98 16.87 -3.13
N PRO A 178 -7.75 17.41 -3.21
CA PRO A 178 -7.41 18.45 -4.19
C PRO A 178 -7.31 17.92 -5.63
N VAL A 179 -7.47 16.61 -5.81
CA VAL A 179 -7.43 15.90 -7.09
C VAL A 179 -8.54 14.86 -7.06
N SER A 180 -9.58 15.06 -7.88
CA SER A 180 -10.74 14.17 -8.01
C SER A 180 -11.07 13.95 -9.47
#